data_AF-A0A0L8L3B1-F1
#
_entry.id   AF-A0A0L8L3B1-F1
#
_cell.length_a   1.000
_cell.length_b   1.000
_cell.length_c   1.000
_cell.angle_alpha   90.00
_cell.angle_beta   90.00
_cell.angle_gamma   90.00
#
_symmetry.space_group_name_H-M   'P 1'
#
loop_
_entity.id
_entity.type
_entity.pdbx_description
1 polymer ?
#
loop_
_entity_poly.entity_id
_entity_poly.type
_entity_poly.pdbx_seq_one_letter_code
_entity_poly.pdbx_strand_id
1 'polypeptide(L)'
;MRPTPTERDRLLLFGAADLSVAFVAQAAVDLGSDAMPTRRRVAVRGTRGTRGIRGIRGTRGIGPADLLLDSRVGDVQVDGHTGLVPLDGSPIRSGAAESVSPNRLHFL
;
A
#
# COMPACT_ATOMS: atom_id res chain seq x y z
N MET A 1 7.13 8.06 -44.37
CA MET A 1 7.81 6.81 -43.95
C MET A 1 6.86 6.06 -43.01
N ARG A 2 6.37 4.88 -43.37
CA ARG A 2 5.48 4.07 -42.51
C ARG A 2 6.35 3.21 -41.57
N PRO A 3 6.13 3.23 -40.26
CA PRO A 3 6.90 2.40 -39.34
C PRO A 3 6.66 0.91 -39.64
N THR A 4 7.73 0.14 -39.53
CA THR A 4 7.72 -1.32 -39.69
C THR A 4 6.88 -1.99 -38.59
N PRO A 5 6.39 -3.24 -38.79
CA PRO A 5 5.62 -3.95 -37.78
C PRO A 5 6.33 -4.02 -36.41
N THR A 6 7.66 -4.21 -36.41
CA THR A 6 8.51 -4.24 -35.21
C THR A 6 8.61 -2.89 -34.50
N GLU A 7 8.57 -1.78 -35.24
CA GLU A 7 8.53 -0.42 -34.67
C GLU A 7 7.14 -0.07 -34.11
N ARG A 8 6.08 -0.58 -34.75
CA ARG A 8 4.70 -0.47 -34.22
C ARG A 8 4.53 -1.28 -32.94
N ASP A 9 5.07 -2.49 -32.87
CA ASP A 9 5.07 -3.29 -31.65
C ASP A 9 5.82 -2.60 -30.53
N ARG A 10 6.97 -1.96 -30.82
CA ARG A 10 7.74 -1.15 -29.84
C ARG A 10 7.01 0.10 -29.34
N LEU A 11 6.17 0.72 -30.17
CA LEU A 11 5.34 1.88 -29.79
C LEU A 11 4.07 1.48 -29.01
N LEU A 12 3.66 0.20 -29.09
CA LEU A 12 2.59 -0.40 -28.30
C LEU A 12 3.12 -1.16 -27.07
N LEU A 13 4.44 -1.14 -26.81
CA LEU A 13 5.17 -2.01 -25.89
C LEU A 13 5.34 -1.46 -24.47
N PHE A 14 4.30 -0.86 -23.90
CA PHE A 14 4.23 -0.76 -22.44
C PHE A 14 2.96 -1.49 -22.01
N GLY A 15 3.08 -2.82 -21.93
CA GLY A 15 2.01 -3.64 -21.39
C GLY A 15 1.79 -3.33 -19.91
N ALA A 16 0.70 -3.82 -19.32
CA ALA A 16 0.42 -3.64 -17.90
C ALA A 16 1.60 -4.07 -16.98
N ALA A 17 2.39 -5.06 -17.42
CA ALA A 17 3.57 -5.57 -16.72
C ALA A 17 4.77 -4.60 -16.75
N ASP A 18 4.84 -3.69 -17.73
CA ASP A 18 5.88 -2.68 -17.83
C ASP A 18 5.60 -1.46 -16.94
N LEU A 19 4.35 -1.25 -16.54
CA LEU A 19 3.91 -0.19 -15.63
C LEU A 19 3.77 -0.64 -14.18
N SER A 20 3.56 -1.94 -13.97
CA SER A 20 3.36 -2.52 -12.63
C SER A 20 4.62 -3.16 -12.05
N VAL A 21 4.67 -3.31 -10.73
CA VAL A 21 5.72 -4.04 -10.01
C VAL A 21 5.06 -5.09 -9.11
N ALA A 22 5.64 -6.28 -9.04
CA ALA A 22 5.30 -7.28 -8.03
C ALA A 22 6.26 -7.18 -6.84
N PHE A 23 5.71 -7.09 -5.63
CA PHE A 23 6.48 -7.17 -4.39
C PHE A 23 6.54 -8.64 -3.93
N VAL A 24 7.75 -9.16 -3.75
CA VAL A 24 7.99 -10.55 -3.38
C VAL A 24 8.83 -10.64 -2.11
N ALA A 25 8.61 -11.66 -1.28
CA ALA A 25 9.44 -11.86 -0.10
C ALA A 25 10.90 -12.11 -0.51
N GLN A 26 11.86 -11.44 0.16
CA GLN A 26 13.29 -11.63 -0.11
C GLN A 26 13.69 -13.11 0.01
N ALA A 27 13.11 -13.85 0.97
CA ALA A 27 13.39 -15.28 1.13
C ALA A 27 13.02 -16.12 -0.11
N ALA A 28 11.95 -15.79 -0.82
CA ALA A 28 11.55 -16.49 -2.04
C ALA A 28 12.51 -16.22 -3.20
N VAL A 29 13.07 -15.01 -3.25
CA VAL A 29 14.13 -14.64 -4.19
C VAL A 29 15.42 -15.38 -3.85
N ASP A 30 15.82 -15.38 -2.57
CA ASP A 30 17.05 -16.00 -2.08
C ASP A 30 17.05 -17.53 -2.31
N LEU A 31 15.89 -18.18 -2.18
CA LEU A 31 15.71 -19.62 -2.42
C LEU A 31 15.53 -19.97 -3.91
N GLY A 32 15.46 -18.98 -4.81
CA GLY A 32 15.18 -19.19 -6.23
C GLY A 32 13.79 -19.81 -6.51
N SER A 33 12.89 -19.80 -5.52
CA SER A 33 11.55 -20.40 -5.61
C SER A 33 10.48 -19.39 -6.04
N ASP A 34 10.87 -18.17 -6.42
CA ASP A 34 9.97 -17.14 -6.96
C ASP A 34 9.66 -17.40 -8.44
N ALA A 35 8.49 -18.01 -8.70
CA ALA A 35 7.98 -18.34 -10.02
C ALA A 35 7.15 -17.24 -10.68
N MET A 36 7.18 -15.99 -10.19
CA MET A 36 6.34 -14.92 -10.75
C MET A 36 6.67 -14.60 -12.22
N PRO A 37 5.65 -14.50 -13.10
CA PRO A 37 5.86 -14.32 -14.54
C PRO A 37 6.31 -12.91 -14.94
N THR A 38 6.15 -11.91 -14.06
CA THR A 38 6.58 -10.54 -14.33
C THR A 38 8.08 -10.36 -14.15
N ARG A 39 8.68 -9.47 -14.96
CA ARG A 39 10.10 -9.10 -14.86
C ARG A 39 10.35 -7.94 -13.89
N ARG A 40 9.34 -7.11 -13.61
CA ARG A 40 9.44 -5.97 -12.68
C ARG A 40 9.11 -6.41 -11.26
N ARG A 41 10.12 -6.92 -10.55
CA ARG A 41 10.00 -7.40 -9.16
C ARG A 41 10.82 -6.55 -8.20
N VAL A 42 10.27 -6.32 -7.02
CA VAL A 42 10.97 -5.68 -5.91
C VAL A 42 10.93 -6.60 -4.70
N ALA A 43 12.11 -7.07 -4.29
CA ALA A 43 12.24 -7.92 -3.13
C ALA A 43 12.00 -7.13 -1.84
N VAL A 44 11.23 -7.70 -0.91
CA VAL A 44 10.86 -7.12 0.38
C VAL A 44 11.57 -7.87 1.50
N ARG A 45 12.34 -7.13 2.30
CA ARG A 45 13.08 -7.67 3.44
C ARG A 45 12.63 -6.99 4.73
N GLY A 46 12.22 -7.78 5.72
CA GLY A 46 12.00 -7.28 7.08
C GLY A 46 13.32 -7.01 7.79
N THR A 47 13.83 -5.79 7.76
CA THR A 47 15.00 -5.36 8.53
C THR A 47 14.58 -4.47 9.70
N ARG A 48 15.28 -4.56 10.84
CA ARG A 48 15.26 -3.48 11.85
C ARG A 48 16.20 -2.37 11.36
N GLY A 49 15.67 -1.16 11.17
CA GLY A 49 16.42 0.00 10.72
C GLY A 49 16.45 0.21 9.19
N THR A 50 16.56 1.48 8.80
CA THR A 50 16.58 2.00 7.43
C THR A 50 18.01 2.39 7.03
N ARG A 51 18.75 1.51 6.34
CA ARG A 51 19.89 2.00 5.53
C ARG A 51 20.21 1.13 4.31
N GLY A 52 20.39 1.84 3.20
CA GLY A 52 20.72 1.38 1.85
C GLY A 52 19.50 1.15 0.95
N ILE A 53 19.65 1.40 -0.35
CA ILE A 53 18.57 1.35 -1.34
C ILE A 53 18.83 0.17 -2.27
N ARG A 54 18.12 -0.94 -2.05
CA ARG A 54 17.89 -2.04 -3.02
C ARG A 54 16.84 -2.97 -2.38
N GLY A 55 15.61 -2.95 -2.90
CA GLY A 55 14.46 -3.66 -2.31
C GLY A 55 13.72 -2.87 -1.21
N ILE A 56 12.47 -3.25 -0.91
CA ILE A 56 11.74 -2.71 0.25
C ILE A 56 12.41 -3.23 1.52
N ARG A 57 12.73 -2.32 2.45
CA ARG A 57 13.34 -2.62 3.75
C ARG A 57 12.61 -1.88 4.86
N GLY A 58 12.94 -2.21 6.12
CA GLY A 58 12.40 -1.50 7.27
C GLY A 58 10.98 -1.91 7.68
N THR A 59 10.41 -2.99 7.15
CA THR A 59 9.05 -3.43 7.53
C THR A 59 8.96 -4.01 8.94
N ARG A 60 10.10 -4.17 9.64
CA ARG A 60 10.14 -4.55 11.06
C ARG A 60 10.64 -3.36 11.89
N GLY A 61 9.83 -2.94 12.86
CA GLY A 61 10.13 -1.77 13.69
C GLY A 61 9.53 -0.47 13.18
N ILE A 62 8.75 -0.51 12.10
CA ILE A 62 7.78 0.55 11.81
C ILE A 62 6.64 0.50 12.82
N GLY A 63 6.21 1.65 13.28
CA GLY A 63 5.06 1.82 14.16
C GLY A 63 4.28 3.09 13.82
N PRO A 64 3.30 3.47 14.67
CA PRO A 64 2.48 4.67 14.43
C PRO A 64 3.31 5.95 14.18
N ALA A 65 4.44 6.11 14.87
CA ALA A 65 5.32 7.27 14.71
C ALA A 65 5.94 7.41 13.30
N ASP A 66 6.00 6.33 12.52
CA ASP A 66 6.54 6.34 11.16
C ASP A 66 5.48 6.68 10.10
N LEU A 67 4.20 6.80 10.50
CA LEU A 67 3.11 7.17 9.61
C LEU A 67 3.13 8.69 9.35
N LEU A 68 3.03 9.08 8.09
CA LEU A 68 2.87 10.47 7.70
C LEU A 68 1.42 10.89 7.96
N LEU A 69 1.25 12.01 8.68
CA LEU A 69 -0.05 12.63 9.02
C LEU A 69 -0.93 11.82 10.01
N ASP A 70 -0.73 10.51 10.14
CA ASP A 70 -1.56 9.61 10.96
C ASP A 70 -0.75 8.90 12.07
N SER A 71 0.00 9.67 12.87
CA SER A 71 0.91 9.11 13.88
C SER A 71 0.40 9.13 15.32
N ARG A 72 -0.80 9.69 15.56
CA ARG A 72 -1.36 9.82 16.91
C ARG A 72 -1.68 8.45 17.50
N VAL A 73 -1.20 8.23 18.72
CA VAL A 73 -1.64 7.15 19.61
C VAL A 73 -2.42 7.75 20.78
N GLY A 74 -3.35 6.99 21.35
CA GLY A 74 -4.11 7.39 22.52
C GLY A 74 -4.77 6.18 23.19
N ASP A 75 -5.28 6.39 24.39
CA ASP A 75 -5.98 5.35 25.14
C ASP A 75 -7.41 5.23 24.62
N VAL A 76 -7.79 4.01 24.24
CA VAL A 76 -9.12 3.71 23.70
C VAL A 76 -9.79 2.71 24.62
N GLN A 77 -10.92 3.13 25.19
CA GLN A 77 -11.79 2.26 25.97
C GLN A 77 -13.10 2.06 25.22
N VAL A 78 -13.72 0.90 25.41
CA VAL A 78 -15.05 0.61 24.84
C VAL A 78 -15.97 0.22 25.97
N ASP A 79 -17.04 0.99 26.16
CA ASP A 79 -18.07 0.60 27.11
C ASP A 79 -18.85 -0.61 26.57
N GLY A 80 -18.77 -1.74 27.28
CA GLY A 80 -19.33 -3.01 26.82
C GLY A 80 -20.86 -3.08 26.78
N HIS A 81 -21.57 -2.08 27.34
CA HIS A 81 -23.03 -2.07 27.43
C HIS A 81 -23.66 -1.13 26.39
N THR A 82 -23.02 0.01 26.14
CA THR A 82 -23.50 1.10 25.28
C THR A 82 -22.73 1.21 23.96
N GLY A 83 -21.52 0.66 23.90
CA GLY A 83 -20.62 0.80 22.76
C GLY A 83 -19.98 2.20 22.64
N LEU A 84 -20.11 3.06 23.65
CA LEU A 84 -19.46 4.37 23.66
C LEU A 84 -17.93 4.21 23.67
N VAL A 85 -17.25 4.94 22.79
CA VAL A 85 -15.79 4.90 22.64
C VAL A 85 -15.17 6.25 23.00
N PRO A 86 -14.55 6.40 24.18
CA PRO A 86 -13.65 7.50 24.46
C PRO A 86 -12.25 7.28 23.88
N LEU A 87 -11.65 8.37 23.40
CA LEU A 87 -10.22 8.51 23.13
C LEU A 87 -9.62 9.50 24.12
N ASP A 88 -8.63 9.07 24.90
CA ASP A 88 -8.01 9.88 25.96
C ASP A 88 -9.08 10.46 26.93
N GLY A 89 -10.08 9.65 27.26
CA GLY A 89 -11.21 10.02 28.11
C GLY A 89 -12.29 10.87 27.45
N SER A 90 -12.08 11.34 26.22
CA SER A 90 -13.06 12.16 25.49
C SER A 90 -13.90 11.30 24.55
N PRO A 91 -15.24 11.27 24.69
CA PRO A 91 -16.10 10.46 23.82
C PRO A 91 -15.98 10.88 22.36
N ILE A 92 -15.67 9.91 21.49
CA ILE A 92 -15.68 10.07 20.03
C ILE A 92 -17.02 9.57 19.51
N ARG A 93 -17.68 10.42 18.71
CA ARG A 93 -18.88 10.06 17.97
C ARG A 93 -19.03 10.96 16.76
N SER A 94 -19.73 10.46 15.75
CA SER A 94 -20.25 11.25 14.64
C SER A 94 -21.73 10.93 14.46
N GLY A 95 -22.51 11.91 14.02
CA GLY A 95 -23.86 11.65 13.53
C GLY A 95 -23.82 10.86 12.23
N ALA A 96 -24.94 10.22 11.87
CA ALA A 96 -25.10 9.67 10.54
C ALA A 96 -25.02 10.79 9.50
N ALA A 97 -24.25 10.58 8.44
CA ALA A 97 -24.24 11.48 7.30
C ALA A 97 -25.42 11.14 6.37
N GLU A 98 -26.21 12.14 5.99
CA GLU A 98 -27.30 11.98 5.02
C GLU A 98 -26.78 11.81 3.58
N SER A 99 -25.58 12.34 3.30
CA SER A 99 -24.88 12.26 2.02
C SER A 99 -23.37 12.33 2.23
N VAL A 100 -22.60 11.70 1.34
CA VAL A 100 -21.13 11.68 1.37
C VAL A 100 -20.55 12.01 0.00
N SER A 101 -19.37 12.63 -0.06
CA SER A 101 -18.66 12.90 -1.31
C SER A 101 -17.48 11.92 -1.48
N PRO A 102 -17.20 11.44 -2.70
CA PRO A 102 -18.02 11.57 -3.91
C PRO A 102 -19.25 10.64 -3.85
N ASN A 103 -20.36 11.09 -4.45
CA ASN A 103 -21.60 10.31 -4.56
C ASN A 103 -21.97 10.03 -6.02
N ARG A 104 -23.19 9.56 -6.27
CA ARG A 104 -23.77 9.26 -7.60
C ARG A 104 -23.61 10.38 -8.64
N LEU A 105 -23.34 11.63 -8.24
CA LEU A 105 -22.97 12.69 -9.20
C LEU A 105 -21.68 12.36 -9.99
N HIS A 106 -20.89 11.39 -9.53
CA HIS A 106 -19.58 11.02 -10.09
C HIS A 106 -19.57 9.60 -10.66
N PHE A 107 -20.68 8.86 -10.57
CA PHE A 107 -20.79 7.47 -11.03
C PHE A 107 -22.06 7.29 -11.86
N LEU A 108 -21.89 6.89 -13.11
CA LEU A 108 -22.97 6.56 -14.06
C LEU A 108 -23.39 5.09 -13.95
#